data_AF-A0A016WV58-F1
#
_entry.id   AF-A0A016WV58-F1
#
_cell.length_a   1.000
_cell.length_b   1.000
_cell.length_c   1.000
_cell.angle_alpha   90.00
_cell.angle_beta   90.00
_cell.angle_gamma   90.00
#
_symmetry.space_group_name_H-M   'P 1'
#
loop_
_entity.id
_entity.type
_entity.pdbx_description
1 polymer ?
#
loop_
_entity_poly.entity_id
_entity_poly.type
_entity_poly.pdbx_seq_one_letter_code
_entity_poly.pdbx_strand_id
1 'polypeptide(L)' 'MIHISKAANDLLNEVGGYKTESRGEVIIKGKGVMETYWLIGPSDGSTSSQIHPAGYQGLSNNLESTDNLSNASTGTVTV' A
#
# COMPACT_ATOMS: atom_id res chain seq x y z
N MET A 1 10.03 15.44 -4.50
CA MET A 1 8.72 16.08 -4.30
C MET A 1 8.09 16.29 -5.67
N ILE A 2 6.83 15.89 -5.88
CA ILE A 2 6.19 15.88 -7.20
C ILE A 2 5.24 17.09 -7.28
N HIS A 3 5.41 17.92 -8.31
CA HIS A 3 4.56 19.08 -8.57
C HIS A 3 3.51 18.71 -9.60
N ILE A 4 2.30 19.16 -9.39
CA ILE A 4 1.20 18.95 -10.34
C ILE A 4 0.46 20.27 -10.61
N SER A 5 -0.15 20.35 -11.79
CA SER A 5 -1.01 21.48 -12.17
C SER A 5 -2.35 21.40 -11.44
N LYS A 6 -3.10 22.53 -11.44
CA LYS A 6 -4.48 22.56 -10.93
C LYS A 6 -5.37 21.49 -11.56
N ALA A 7 -5.34 21.35 -12.90
CA ALA A 7 -6.16 20.36 -13.59
C ALA A 7 -5.85 18.91 -13.15
N ALA A 8 -4.59 18.58 -12.92
CA ALA A 8 -4.21 17.26 -12.41
C ALA A 8 -4.65 17.08 -10.94
N ASN A 9 -4.52 18.11 -10.11
CA ASN A 9 -5.02 18.10 -8.74
C ASN A 9 -6.54 17.88 -8.69
N ASP A 10 -7.30 18.55 -9.56
CA ASP A 10 -8.77 18.43 -9.61
C ASP A 10 -9.18 16.98 -9.95
N LEU A 11 -8.51 16.36 -10.92
CA LEU A 11 -8.75 14.96 -11.26
C LEU A 11 -8.37 13.98 -10.14
N LEU A 12 -7.25 14.22 -9.45
CA LEU A 12 -6.84 13.38 -8.32
C LEU A 12 -7.81 13.51 -7.13
N ASN A 13 -8.39 14.68 -6.92
CA ASN A 13 -9.43 14.89 -5.91
C ASN A 13 -10.75 14.23 -6.31
N GLU A 14 -11.08 14.20 -7.60
CA GLU A 14 -12.27 13.50 -8.12
C GLU A 14 -12.16 11.98 -7.97
N VAL A 15 -11.00 11.41 -8.34
CA VAL A 15 -10.75 9.97 -8.20
C VAL A 15 -10.55 9.56 -6.74
N GLY A 16 -10.01 10.47 -5.92
CA GLY A 16 -9.65 10.20 -4.53
C GLY A 16 -8.42 9.31 -4.39
N GLY A 17 -8.12 8.88 -3.17
CA GLY A 17 -7.01 7.96 -2.89
C GLY A 17 -5.63 8.62 -2.78
N TYR A 18 -5.53 9.93 -3.05
CA TYR A 18 -4.29 10.71 -2.97
C TYR A 18 -4.46 11.97 -2.13
N LYS A 19 -3.40 12.36 -1.45
CA LYS A 19 -3.29 13.62 -0.71
C LYS A 19 -2.46 14.61 -1.50
N THR A 20 -2.99 15.81 -1.68
CA THR A 20 -2.32 16.95 -2.31
C THR A 20 -2.34 18.16 -1.37
N GLU A 21 -1.40 19.08 -1.56
CA GLU A 21 -1.31 20.33 -0.82
C GLU A 21 -1.06 21.50 -1.76
N SER A 22 -1.69 22.65 -1.49
CA SER A 22 -1.46 23.85 -2.29
C SER A 22 -0.03 24.34 -2.11
N ARG A 23 0.66 24.59 -3.23
CA ARG A 23 1.96 25.25 -3.26
C ARG A 23 1.82 26.76 -3.44
N GLY A 24 0.68 27.18 -4.02
CA GLY A 24 0.42 28.54 -4.44
C GLY A 24 0.76 28.81 -5.91
N GLU A 25 0.77 30.09 -6.26
CA GLU A 25 0.97 30.60 -7.61
C GLU A 25 2.45 30.66 -8.00
N VAL A 26 2.74 30.31 -9.26
CA VAL A 26 4.07 30.42 -9.86
C VAL A 26 4.01 30.98 -11.27
N ILE A 27 5.02 31.77 -11.62
CA ILE A 27 5.21 32.28 -12.98
C ILE A 27 5.84 31.18 -13.83
N ILE A 28 5.12 30.75 -14.86
CA ILE A 28 5.57 29.80 -15.86
C ILE A 28 5.76 30.55 -17.18
N LYS A 29 6.99 30.51 -17.72
CA LYS A 29 7.31 31.14 -19.00
C LYS A 29 6.34 30.63 -20.10
N GLY A 30 5.63 31.55 -20.73
CA GLY A 30 4.65 31.26 -21.78
C GLY A 30 3.26 30.81 -21.29
N LYS A 31 3.03 30.66 -19.98
CA LYS A 31 1.69 30.40 -19.40
C LYS A 31 1.21 31.49 -18.45
N GLY A 32 2.10 32.37 -17.98
CA GLY A 32 1.76 33.38 -16.98
C GLY A 32 1.76 32.80 -15.58
N VAL A 33 0.88 33.32 -14.72
CA VAL A 33 0.73 32.84 -13.34
C VAL A 33 -0.14 31.58 -13.34
N MET A 34 0.33 30.53 -12.67
CA MET A 34 -0.37 29.27 -12.57
C MET A 34 -0.34 28.76 -11.13
N GLU A 35 -1.48 28.33 -10.61
CA GLU A 35 -1.58 27.63 -9.34
C GLU A 35 -1.00 26.21 -9.47
N THR A 36 -0.18 25.81 -8.49
CA THR A 36 0.44 24.49 -8.45
C THR A 36 0.23 23.82 -7.10
N TYR A 37 0.37 22.50 -7.09
CA TYR A 37 0.15 21.67 -5.92
C TYR A 37 1.30 20.68 -5.75
N TRP A 38 1.52 20.28 -4.51
CA TRP A 38 2.38 19.16 -4.14
C TRP A 38 1.55 17.89 -4.08
N LEU A 39 2.00 16.83 -4.74
CA LEU A 39 1.49 15.49 -4.49
C LEU A 39 2.27 14.91 -3.29
N ILE A 40 1.55 14.66 -2.20
CA ILE A 40 2.14 14.16 -0.95
C ILE A 40 2.24 12.62 -0.97
N GLY A 41 1.20 11.96 -1.45
CA GLY A 41 1.15 10.49 -1.52
C GLY A 41 -0.28 9.95 -1.47
N PRO A 42 -0.45 8.66 -1.13
CA PRO A 42 -1.77 8.08 -0.89
C PRO A 42 -2.48 8.73 0.31
N SER A 43 -3.82 8.79 0.27
CA SER A 43 -4.64 9.20 1.41
C SER A 43 -4.62 8.16 2.54
N ASP A 44 -4.78 8.59 3.79
CA ASP A 44 -4.88 7.69 4.94
C ASP A 44 -6.12 6.77 4.79
N GLY A 45 -5.91 5.53 4.38
CA GLY A 45 -6.97 4.56 4.05
C GLY A 45 -6.81 3.88 2.68
N SER A 46 -6.00 4.43 1.78
CA SER A 46 -5.57 3.73 0.57
C SER A 46 -4.33 2.88 0.85
N THR A 47 -4.47 1.90 1.76
CA THR A 47 -3.47 0.83 1.87
C THR A 47 -3.45 0.08 0.56
N SER A 48 -2.33 0.15 -0.17
CA SER A 48 -2.06 -0.52 -1.45
C SER A 48 -2.10 -2.06 -1.38
N SER A 49 -2.65 -2.64 -0.31
CA SER A 49 -2.81 -4.07 -0.07
C SER A 49 -3.68 -4.80 -1.11
N GLN A 50 -4.21 -4.13 -2.14
CA GLN A 50 -5.00 -4.76 -3.20
C GLN A 50 -4.49 -4.54 -4.63
N ILE A 51 -3.27 -4.03 -4.84
CA ILE A 51 -2.58 -4.22 -6.13
C ILE A 51 -1.70 -5.47 -6.02
N HIS A 52 -2.31 -6.61 -5.74
CA HIS A 52 -1.72 -7.87 -6.16
C HIS A 52 -2.16 -8.05 -7.62
N PRO A 53 -1.24 -8.10 -8.61
CA PRO A 53 -1.60 -8.70 -9.89
C PRO A 53 -2.16 -10.09 -9.58
N ALA A 54 -3.28 -10.45 -10.21
CA ALA A 54 -4.09 -11.62 -9.89
C ALA A 54 -3.41 -12.99 -10.15
N GLY A 55 -2.14 -13.18 -9.75
CA GLY A 55 -1.31 -14.29 -10.24
C GLY A 55 -0.22 -14.85 -9.32
N TYR A 56 -0.02 -14.37 -8.09
CA TYR A 56 0.94 -15.02 -7.17
C TYR A 56 0.39 -15.14 -5.76
N GLN A 57 -0.40 -16.18 -5.52
CA GLN A 57 -0.65 -16.71 -4.19
C GLN A 57 -0.01 -18.10 -4.09
N GLY A 58 0.79 -18.30 -3.04
CA GLY A 58 1.33 -19.58 -2.63
C GLY A 58 2.81 -19.73 -2.95
N LEU A 59 3.65 -19.74 -1.91
CA LEU A 59 4.90 -20.53 -1.75
C LEU A 59 5.75 -20.09 -0.53
N SER A 60 5.27 -19.23 0.37
CA SER A 60 5.88 -19.06 1.69
C SER A 60 5.00 -19.71 2.74
N ASN A 61 5.30 -20.96 3.10
CA ASN A 61 5.12 -21.55 4.44
C ASN A 61 5.33 -23.07 4.37
N ASN A 62 6.58 -23.49 4.24
CA ASN A 62 7.01 -24.76 4.82
C ASN A 62 8.53 -24.75 4.99
N LEU A 63 9.00 -24.29 6.15
CA LEU A 63 10.34 -24.62 6.64
C LEU A 63 10.29 -24.69 8.18
N GLU A 64 10.49 -25.92 8.66
CA GLU A 64 10.84 -26.38 10.02
C GLU A 64 9.85 -26.23 11.18
N SER A 65 9.36 -27.38 11.69
CA SER A 65 10.00 -28.06 12.84
C SER A 65 9.40 -29.46 13.04
N THR A 66 10.13 -30.51 12.67
CA THR A 66 9.90 -31.86 13.22
C THR A 66 10.72 -31.99 14.48
N ASP A 67 10.08 -31.89 15.64
CA ASP A 67 10.52 -32.57 16.86
C ASP A 67 9.38 -32.46 17.87
N ASN A 68 8.73 -33.60 18.15
CA ASN A 68 8.09 -33.92 19.43
C ASN A 68 7.41 -35.31 19.32
N LEU A 69 8.21 -36.38 19.34
CA LEU A 69 7.73 -37.67 19.83
C LEU A 69 7.99 -37.74 21.34
N SER A 70 7.00 -37.37 22.15
CA SER A 70 6.90 -37.85 23.54
C SER A 70 5.53 -37.53 24.15
N ASN A 71 4.48 -38.28 23.76
CA ASN A 71 3.32 -38.51 24.63
C ASN A 71 2.43 -39.66 24.14
N ALA A 72 2.72 -40.86 24.62
CA ALA A 72 1.69 -41.90 24.74
C ALA A 72 1.96 -42.74 26.00
N SER A 73 1.51 -42.24 27.15
CA SER A 73 0.93 -43.11 28.18
C SER A 73 -0.49 -43.45 27.68
N THR A 74 -1.00 -44.67 27.65
CA THR A 74 -1.28 -45.58 28.79
C THR A 74 -1.80 -46.90 28.22
N GLY A 75 -1.54 -48.07 28.84
CA GLY A 75 -2.26 -49.31 28.49
C GLY A 75 -1.77 -50.59 29.18
N THR A 76 -2.13 -50.75 30.45
CA THR A 76 -2.41 -51.97 31.24
C THR A 76 -1.70 -53.30 30.91
N VAL A 77 -0.83 -53.76 31.82
CA VAL A 77 -0.38 -55.17 31.92
C VAL A 77 -1.43 -55.97 32.69
N THR A 78 -1.93 -57.06 32.11
CA THR A 78 -2.69 -58.09 32.84
C THR A 78 -1.84 -59.36 32.92
N VAL A 79 -1.95 -60.00 34.09
CA VAL A 79 -1.10 -61.02 34.73
C VAL A 79 -0.67 -62.23 33.90
#